data_AF-E9F6J7-F1
#
_entry.id   AF-E9F6J7-F1
#
_cell.length_a   1.000
_cell.length_b   1.000
_cell.length_c   1.000
_cell.angle_alpha   90.00
_cell.angle_beta   90.00
_cell.angle_gamma   90.00
#
_symmetry.space_group_name_H-M   'P 1'
#
loop_
_entity.id
_entity.type
_entity.pdbx_description
1 polymer ?
#
loop_
_entity_poly.entity_id
_entity_poly.type
_entity_poly.pdbx_seq_one_letter_code
_entity_poly.pdbx_strand_id
1 'polypeptide(L)'
;MDKGAEKPSTPPGNTLGLPGHHDDLLPEPGSISNVQQPLSRPRHGRKYAQVPQMGPYDPIPLPSRAAQDSAVQGYNEVRRSAPELVKAFEECFHAWQVTWDRPTNSSQAQIRCHVDEFHELVEMGPEILPLVVYKLLDRRNFTGVFLYNALENDERYLIDPSDVLNFLVLQRQNNLIIEINLGRQW
;
A
#
# COMPACT_ATOMS: atom_id res chain seq x y z
N MET A 1 -28.84 44.34 -34.51
CA MET A 1 -28.78 45.27 -33.36
C MET A 1 -29.09 44.49 -32.10
N ASP A 2 -28.94 45.12 -30.93
CA ASP A 2 -28.63 44.47 -29.65
C ASP A 2 -29.83 44.41 -28.66
N LYS A 3 -29.69 43.57 -27.64
CA LYS A 3 -30.43 43.48 -26.35
C LYS A 3 -31.80 42.79 -26.31
N GLY A 4 -31.94 41.99 -25.25
CA GLY A 4 -33.17 41.34 -24.77
C GLY A 4 -32.81 40.20 -23.81
N ALA A 5 -33.02 40.38 -22.51
CA ALA A 5 -32.70 39.39 -21.48
C ALA A 5 -33.73 39.43 -20.35
N GLU A 6 -34.10 38.27 -19.80
CA GLU A 6 -34.49 38.10 -18.38
C GLU A 6 -34.66 36.62 -17.97
N LYS A 7 -34.95 36.36 -16.69
CA LYS A 7 -35.15 35.03 -16.06
C LYS A 7 -36.66 34.80 -15.71
N PRO A 8 -37.04 34.03 -14.66
CA PRO A 8 -37.45 32.62 -14.75
C PRO A 8 -38.92 32.36 -14.33
N SER A 9 -39.45 31.14 -14.49
CA SER A 9 -40.75 30.72 -13.88
C SER A 9 -40.99 29.20 -13.80
N THR A 10 -41.82 28.78 -12.83
CA THR A 10 -42.36 27.42 -12.52
C THR A 10 -43.55 27.57 -11.55
N PRO A 11 -44.42 26.55 -11.28
CA PRO A 11 -44.82 25.37 -12.07
C PRO A 11 -46.22 25.60 -12.73
N PRO A 12 -47.45 25.25 -12.24
CA PRO A 12 -47.98 24.27 -11.24
C PRO A 12 -49.05 23.26 -11.79
N GLY A 13 -49.57 22.36 -10.93
CA GLY A 13 -50.76 21.50 -11.16
C GLY A 13 -50.49 20.00 -10.82
N ASN A 14 -51.04 19.37 -9.77
CA ASN A 14 -52.43 19.08 -9.37
C ASN A 14 -53.10 18.04 -10.33
N THR A 15 -53.80 16.98 -9.88
CA THR A 15 -54.73 16.89 -8.73
C THR A 15 -54.87 15.47 -8.11
N LEU A 16 -54.95 15.44 -6.77
CA LEU A 16 -55.53 14.48 -5.79
C LEU A 16 -56.17 13.12 -6.21
N GLY A 17 -55.92 12.11 -5.36
CA GLY A 17 -56.79 10.95 -5.09
C GLY A 17 -56.58 10.43 -3.66
N LEU A 18 -57.65 10.31 -2.87
CA LEU A 18 -57.71 10.01 -1.42
C LEU A 18 -58.80 8.94 -1.14
N PRO A 19 -58.99 8.40 0.09
CA PRO A 19 -58.19 8.46 1.33
C PRO A 19 -57.92 7.06 1.97
N GLY A 20 -57.25 7.04 3.14
CA GLY A 20 -57.25 5.88 4.04
C GLY A 20 -56.63 6.21 5.41
N HIS A 21 -57.46 6.44 6.44
CA HIS A 21 -57.00 6.61 7.82
C HIS A 21 -56.73 5.25 8.49
N HIS A 22 -55.69 5.18 9.32
CA HIS A 22 -55.83 4.85 10.74
C HIS A 22 -54.57 5.25 11.52
N ASP A 23 -54.73 5.37 12.83
CA ASP A 23 -53.85 6.11 13.73
C ASP A 23 -52.78 5.24 14.41
N ASP A 24 -51.84 5.91 15.09
CA ASP A 24 -50.96 5.43 16.18
C ASP A 24 -50.25 4.08 16.07
N LEU A 25 -48.91 4.11 16.01
CA LEU A 25 -48.05 3.90 17.20
C LEU A 25 -46.56 3.89 16.81
N LEU A 26 -45.73 4.70 17.49
CA LEU A 26 -44.27 4.57 17.47
C LEU A 26 -43.79 3.65 18.60
N PRO A 27 -42.84 2.75 18.32
CA PRO A 27 -41.90 2.28 19.34
C PRO A 27 -40.43 2.38 18.89
N GLU A 28 -39.67 3.20 19.61
CA GLU A 28 -38.20 3.09 19.77
C GLU A 28 -37.87 1.92 20.75
N PRO A 29 -36.60 1.51 20.92
CA PRO A 29 -35.71 0.92 19.92
C PRO A 29 -35.12 -0.44 20.39
N GLY A 30 -34.61 -1.29 19.49
CA GLY A 30 -33.97 -2.54 19.93
C GLY A 30 -33.27 -3.42 18.89
N SER A 31 -32.26 -4.15 19.38
CA SER A 31 -31.60 -5.32 18.74
C SER A 31 -32.61 -6.40 18.33
N ILE A 32 -32.34 -7.42 17.50
CA ILE A 32 -31.12 -8.22 17.21
C ILE A 32 -31.32 -8.80 15.77
N SER A 33 -30.34 -9.12 14.90
CA SER A 33 -29.17 -9.99 15.10
C SER A 33 -28.14 -9.86 13.98
N ASN A 34 -26.85 -10.00 14.32
CA ASN A 34 -25.78 -10.21 13.35
C ASN A 34 -25.84 -11.66 12.82
N VAL A 35 -26.09 -11.87 11.52
CA VAL A 35 -26.04 -13.22 10.91
C VAL A 35 -24.59 -13.62 10.64
N GLN A 36 -23.93 -14.06 11.70
CA GLN A 36 -22.61 -14.69 11.65
C GLN A 36 -22.68 -15.93 10.74
N GLN A 37 -21.86 -16.01 9.69
CA GLN A 37 -21.60 -17.27 8.98
C GLN A 37 -20.33 -17.93 9.53
N PRO A 38 -20.42 -19.06 10.28
CA PRO A 38 -19.26 -19.77 10.78
C PRO A 38 -18.85 -20.88 9.82
N LEU A 39 -17.73 -20.71 9.12
CA LEU A 39 -16.99 -21.82 8.51
C LEU A 39 -15.55 -21.83 8.99
N SER A 40 -15.37 -22.39 10.18
CA SER A 40 -14.07 -22.76 10.73
C SER A 40 -13.38 -23.77 9.81
N ARG A 41 -12.28 -23.35 9.18
CA ARG A 41 -11.16 -24.26 8.86
C ARG A 41 -9.99 -23.89 9.77
N PRO A 42 -9.22 -24.86 10.29
CA PRO A 42 -7.96 -24.55 10.93
C PRO A 42 -7.06 -23.89 9.87
N ARG A 43 -6.84 -22.58 9.98
CA ARG A 43 -5.85 -21.91 9.13
C ARG A 43 -4.49 -22.43 9.57
N HIS A 44 -3.87 -23.26 8.71
CA HIS A 44 -2.45 -23.60 8.80
C HIS A 44 -1.65 -22.32 9.05
N GLY A 45 -0.58 -22.42 9.87
CA GLY A 45 0.16 -21.26 10.38
C GLY A 45 0.44 -20.25 9.26
N ARG A 46 -0.09 -19.04 9.41
CA ARG A 46 0.02 -17.97 8.41
C ARG A 46 1.48 -17.57 8.31
N LYS A 47 2.11 -18.03 7.22
CA LYS A 47 3.52 -17.86 6.89
C LYS A 47 3.81 -16.41 6.53
N TYR A 48 2.99 -15.85 5.64
CA TYR A 48 3.15 -14.52 5.06
C TYR A 48 2.35 -13.42 5.76
N ALA A 49 2.77 -12.17 5.55
CA ALA A 49 2.12 -10.96 6.04
C ALA A 49 0.62 -10.91 5.68
N GLN A 50 -0.18 -10.25 6.52
CA GLN A 50 -1.64 -10.19 6.35
C GLN A 50 -2.06 -8.89 5.67
N VAL A 51 -2.01 -8.91 4.34
CA VAL A 51 -2.37 -7.77 3.46
C VAL A 51 -3.84 -7.81 3.03
N PRO A 52 -4.45 -6.65 2.69
CA PRO A 52 -5.78 -6.59 2.10
C PRO A 52 -5.88 -7.42 0.81
N GLN A 53 -6.96 -8.19 0.67
CA GLN A 53 -7.28 -8.83 -0.61
C GLN A 53 -7.90 -7.77 -1.52
N MET A 54 -7.30 -7.58 -2.70
CA MET A 54 -7.63 -6.50 -3.64
C MET A 54 -7.92 -7.05 -5.03
N GLY A 55 -8.97 -6.53 -5.66
CA GLY A 55 -9.28 -6.78 -7.05
C GLY A 55 -8.21 -6.26 -8.04
N PRO A 56 -8.25 -6.71 -9.30
CA PRO A 56 -7.31 -6.27 -10.34
C PRO A 56 -7.49 -4.80 -10.75
N TYR A 57 -8.67 -4.22 -10.51
CA TYR A 57 -9.01 -2.83 -10.83
C TYR A 57 -9.11 -1.92 -9.61
N ASP A 58 -8.89 -2.46 -8.41
CA ASP A 58 -8.98 -1.72 -7.16
C ASP A 58 -7.84 -0.68 -7.08
N PRO A 59 -8.14 0.59 -6.75
CA PRO A 59 -7.14 1.65 -6.69
C PRO A 59 -6.09 1.29 -5.64
N ILE A 60 -4.81 1.41 -6.02
CA ILE A 60 -3.70 1.09 -5.12
C ILE A 60 -3.75 2.03 -3.91
N PRO A 61 -3.99 1.52 -2.68
CA PRO A 61 -4.04 2.35 -1.48
C PRO A 61 -2.65 2.92 -1.22
N LEU A 62 -2.60 4.15 -0.70
CA LEU A 62 -1.37 4.71 -0.17
C LEU A 62 -1.11 4.11 1.23
N PRO A 63 0.15 3.92 1.64
CA PRO A 63 0.45 3.50 3.01
C PRO A 63 -0.12 4.53 4.00
N SER A 64 -0.56 4.05 5.16
CA SER A 64 -1.07 4.89 6.24
C SER A 64 -0.03 5.90 6.70
N ARG A 65 -0.46 7.04 7.25
CA ARG A 65 0.48 8.03 7.79
C ARG A 65 1.33 7.43 8.91
N ALA A 66 0.73 6.60 9.78
CA ALA A 66 1.47 5.89 10.83
C ALA A 66 2.59 4.99 10.25
N ALA A 67 2.34 4.29 9.14
CA ALA A 67 3.35 3.46 8.49
C ALA A 67 4.47 4.31 7.85
N GLN A 68 4.12 5.45 7.23
CA GLN A 68 5.09 6.42 6.71
C GLN A 68 5.97 6.99 7.84
N ASP A 69 5.35 7.43 8.94
CA ASP A 69 6.04 7.98 10.11
C ASP A 69 6.93 6.92 10.80
N SER A 70 6.50 5.65 10.83
CA SER A 70 7.28 4.50 11.33
C SER A 70 8.51 4.20 10.46
N ALA A 71 8.41 4.33 9.14
CA ALA A 71 9.56 4.17 8.23
C ALA A 71 10.56 5.33 8.39
N VAL A 72 10.05 6.56 8.56
CA VAL A 72 10.87 7.74 8.91
C VAL A 72 11.56 7.55 10.25
N GLN A 73 10.90 6.96 11.26
CA GLN A 73 11.52 6.66 12.56
C GLN A 73 12.70 5.68 12.40
N GLY A 74 12.50 4.53 11.75
CA GLY A 74 13.55 3.52 11.57
C GLY A 74 14.79 4.05 10.85
N TYR A 75 14.61 4.82 9.76
CA TYR A 75 15.72 5.52 9.11
C TYR A 75 16.44 6.50 10.04
N ASN A 76 15.70 7.28 10.84
CA ASN A 76 16.30 8.20 11.81
C ASN A 76 17.02 7.46 12.96
N GLU A 77 16.68 6.21 13.26
CA GLU A 77 17.34 5.37 14.25
C GLU A 77 18.67 4.85 13.73
N VAL A 78 18.70 4.19 12.56
CA VAL A 78 19.95 3.74 11.92
C VAL A 78 20.90 4.92 11.64
N ARG A 79 20.38 6.07 11.19
CA ARG A 79 21.21 7.28 10.98
C ARG A 79 21.81 7.84 12.28
N ARG A 80 21.26 7.50 13.45
CA ARG A 80 21.80 7.90 14.76
C ARG A 80 22.81 6.89 15.31
N SER A 81 22.64 5.59 15.06
CA SER A 81 23.53 4.54 15.55
C SER A 81 24.69 4.21 14.60
N ALA A 82 24.44 4.21 13.29
CA ALA A 82 25.36 3.77 12.26
C ALA A 82 25.37 4.73 11.04
N PRO A 83 25.83 5.99 11.19
CA PRO A 83 25.81 6.98 10.12
C PRO A 83 26.62 6.56 8.88
N GLU A 84 27.75 5.85 9.05
CA GLU A 84 28.53 5.35 7.91
C GLU A 84 27.82 4.22 7.15
N LEU A 85 26.99 3.40 7.82
CA LEU A 85 26.14 2.41 7.15
C LEU A 85 25.10 3.11 6.26
N VAL A 86 24.47 4.18 6.78
CA VAL A 86 23.53 5.00 5.98
C VAL A 86 24.24 5.65 4.79
N LYS A 87 25.47 6.15 4.97
CA LYS A 87 26.26 6.73 3.88
C LYS A 87 26.58 5.68 2.80
N ALA A 88 27.12 4.53 3.17
CA ALA A 88 27.42 3.45 2.22
C ALA A 88 26.17 2.95 1.48
N PHE A 89 25.05 2.80 2.21
CA PHE A 89 23.76 2.46 1.60
C PHE A 89 23.29 3.53 0.61
N GLU A 90 23.37 4.82 0.95
CA GLU A 90 22.98 5.91 0.05
C GLU A 90 23.84 5.94 -1.23
N GLU A 91 25.15 5.69 -1.11
CA GLU A 91 26.09 5.63 -2.23
C GLU A 91 25.79 4.42 -3.15
N CYS A 92 25.71 3.19 -2.62
CA CYS A 92 25.37 1.99 -3.39
C CYS A 92 23.94 2.01 -3.95
N PHE A 93 22.95 2.50 -3.18
CA PHE A 93 21.56 2.60 -3.65
C PHE A 93 21.44 3.61 -4.78
N HIS A 94 22.16 4.74 -4.73
CA HIS A 94 22.18 5.68 -5.83
C HIS A 94 22.86 5.09 -7.09
N ALA A 95 23.98 4.38 -6.93
CA ALA A 95 24.64 3.67 -8.03
C ALA A 95 23.68 2.66 -8.68
N TRP A 96 22.96 1.86 -7.86
CA TRP A 96 21.93 0.94 -8.35
C TRP A 96 20.77 1.66 -9.06
N GLN A 97 20.30 2.80 -8.55
CA GLN A 97 19.25 3.60 -9.21
C GLN A 97 19.65 4.06 -10.61
N VAL A 98 20.90 4.48 -10.81
CA VAL A 98 21.44 4.88 -12.13
C VAL A 98 21.41 3.72 -13.14
N THR A 99 21.35 2.47 -12.68
CA THR A 99 21.20 1.30 -13.56
C THR A 99 19.79 1.14 -14.14
N TRP A 100 18.76 1.71 -13.51
CA TRP A 100 17.36 1.41 -13.83
C TRP A 100 16.90 1.92 -15.21
N ASP A 101 17.60 2.93 -15.75
CA ASP A 101 17.39 3.52 -17.07
C ASP A 101 18.32 2.94 -18.14
N ARG A 102 19.22 1.99 -17.80
CA ARG A 102 20.06 1.29 -18.79
C ARG A 102 19.14 0.53 -19.78
N PRO A 103 19.34 0.67 -21.11
CA PRO A 103 18.53 -0.03 -22.10
C PRO A 103 18.52 -1.55 -21.90
N THR A 104 17.33 -2.16 -21.93
CA THR A 104 17.15 -3.61 -21.75
C THR A 104 16.16 -4.16 -22.77
N ASN A 105 16.43 -5.37 -23.25
CA ASN A 105 15.57 -6.10 -24.20
C ASN A 105 14.41 -6.83 -23.51
N SER A 106 14.17 -6.59 -22.22
CA SER A 106 13.16 -7.26 -21.40
C SER A 106 12.22 -6.28 -20.71
N SER A 107 10.93 -6.59 -20.71
CA SER A 107 9.91 -5.87 -19.93
C SER A 107 9.90 -6.27 -18.44
N GLN A 108 10.65 -7.30 -18.04
CA GLN A 108 10.68 -7.77 -16.66
C GLN A 108 11.54 -6.85 -15.79
N ALA A 109 10.90 -6.13 -14.87
CA ALA A 109 11.58 -5.18 -13.99
C ALA A 109 12.68 -5.79 -13.11
N GLN A 110 12.58 -7.10 -12.81
CA GLN A 110 13.59 -7.85 -12.05
C GLN A 110 14.98 -7.86 -12.73
N ILE A 111 15.07 -7.67 -14.05
CA ILE A 111 16.37 -7.57 -14.77
C ILE A 111 17.23 -6.41 -14.26
N ARG A 112 16.62 -5.38 -13.63
CA ARG A 112 17.36 -4.30 -12.94
C ARG A 112 18.16 -4.77 -11.72
N CYS A 113 18.00 -6.03 -11.30
CA CYS A 113 18.70 -6.63 -10.16
C CYS A 113 19.88 -7.52 -10.60
N HIS A 114 20.12 -7.68 -11.91
CA HIS A 114 21.21 -8.48 -12.46
C HIS A 114 22.43 -7.58 -12.76
N VAL A 115 22.87 -6.82 -11.76
CA VAL A 115 23.95 -5.83 -11.84
C VAL A 115 24.71 -5.79 -10.51
N ASP A 116 26.02 -5.51 -10.56
CA ASP A 116 26.88 -5.57 -9.38
C ASP A 116 26.41 -4.61 -8.27
N GLU A 117 25.91 -3.43 -8.65
CA GLU A 117 25.38 -2.42 -7.72
C GLU A 117 24.16 -2.92 -6.90
N PHE A 118 23.44 -3.96 -7.37
CA PHE A 118 22.38 -4.61 -6.60
C PHE A 118 22.95 -5.68 -5.65
N HIS A 119 23.98 -6.40 -6.08
CA HIS A 119 24.60 -7.45 -5.27
C HIS A 119 25.33 -6.85 -4.06
N GLU A 120 26.03 -5.72 -4.22
CA GLU A 120 26.60 -4.95 -3.11
C GLU A 120 25.56 -4.63 -2.03
N LEU A 121 24.36 -4.17 -2.43
CA LEU A 121 23.26 -3.86 -1.51
C LEU A 121 22.70 -5.10 -0.80
N VAL A 122 22.71 -6.27 -1.43
CA VAL A 122 22.32 -7.54 -0.78
C VAL A 122 23.40 -7.99 0.21
N GLU A 123 24.68 -7.79 -0.10
CA GLU A 123 25.81 -8.09 0.79
C GLU A 123 25.86 -7.20 2.04
N MET A 124 25.25 -6.01 2.02
CA MET A 124 25.03 -5.20 3.23
C MET A 124 24.12 -5.87 4.28
N GLY A 125 23.34 -6.88 3.89
CA GLY A 125 22.52 -7.68 4.81
C GLY A 125 21.28 -6.96 5.39
N PRO A 126 20.54 -7.62 6.30
CA PRO A 126 19.24 -7.15 6.76
C PRO A 126 19.28 -5.84 7.58
N GLU A 127 20.46 -5.39 8.03
CA GLU A 127 20.63 -4.13 8.78
C GLU A 127 20.21 -2.89 7.98
N ILE A 128 20.23 -2.95 6.63
CA ILE A 128 19.76 -1.85 5.78
C ILE A 128 18.24 -1.88 5.48
N LEU A 129 17.48 -2.89 5.92
CA LEU A 129 16.02 -2.95 5.75
C LEU A 129 15.26 -1.68 6.18
N PRO A 130 15.59 -0.98 7.30
CA PRO A 130 14.93 0.27 7.68
C PRO A 130 15.15 1.37 6.63
N LEU A 131 16.33 1.38 6.00
CA LEU A 131 16.71 2.34 4.96
C LEU A 131 15.99 2.03 3.66
N VAL A 132 15.85 0.74 3.30
CA VAL A 132 15.08 0.29 2.12
C VAL A 132 13.60 0.66 2.26
N VAL A 133 12.97 0.39 3.42
CA VAL A 133 11.56 0.76 3.65
C VAL A 133 11.37 2.28 3.62
N TYR A 134 12.32 3.06 4.14
CA TYR A 134 12.32 4.52 4.00
C TYR A 134 12.49 4.98 2.54
N LYS A 135 13.35 4.34 1.74
CA LYS A 135 13.48 4.66 0.30
C LYS A 135 12.18 4.44 -0.46
N LEU A 136 11.38 3.42 -0.11
CA LEU A 136 10.11 3.13 -0.78
C LEU A 136 9.05 4.24 -0.65
N LEU A 137 9.17 5.13 0.36
CA LEU A 137 8.28 6.30 0.55
C LEU A 137 8.25 7.22 -0.68
N ASP A 138 9.37 7.32 -1.41
CA ASP A 138 9.38 7.94 -2.74
C ASP A 138 8.92 6.89 -3.78
N ARG A 139 7.75 7.15 -4.38
CA ARG A 139 7.15 6.25 -5.38
C ARG A 139 8.04 5.95 -6.57
N ARG A 140 9.00 6.82 -6.90
CA ARG A 140 10.00 6.57 -7.96
C ARG A 140 10.88 5.36 -7.65
N ASN A 141 11.00 4.98 -6.38
CA ASN A 141 11.86 3.91 -5.89
C ASN A 141 11.16 2.54 -5.86
N PHE A 142 10.04 2.36 -6.59
CA PHE A 142 9.28 1.09 -6.59
C PHE A 142 10.09 -0.15 -6.98
N THR A 143 11.21 -0.01 -7.70
CA THR A 143 12.14 -1.14 -7.97
C THR A 143 12.77 -1.68 -6.67
N GLY A 144 12.88 -0.86 -5.62
CA GLY A 144 13.46 -1.23 -4.31
C GLY A 144 12.76 -2.38 -3.60
N VAL A 145 11.54 -2.77 -4.03
CA VAL A 145 10.84 -3.97 -3.50
C VAL A 145 11.62 -5.26 -3.79
N PHE A 146 12.41 -5.32 -4.86
CA PHE A 146 13.27 -6.48 -5.13
C PHE A 146 14.41 -6.60 -4.12
N LEU A 147 15.00 -5.46 -3.69
CA LEU A 147 16.01 -5.44 -2.64
C LEU A 147 15.39 -5.83 -1.28
N TYR A 148 14.22 -5.29 -0.96
CA TYR A 148 13.48 -5.66 0.24
C TYR A 148 13.22 -7.18 0.31
N ASN A 149 12.68 -7.76 -0.76
CA ASN A 149 12.38 -9.20 -0.87
C ASN A 149 13.63 -10.09 -0.91
N ALA A 150 14.83 -9.55 -1.18
CA ALA A 150 16.10 -10.28 -1.16
C ALA A 150 16.78 -10.26 0.22
N LEU A 151 16.46 -9.25 1.05
CA LEU A 151 17.03 -9.06 2.39
C LEU A 151 16.13 -9.61 3.50
N GLU A 152 14.81 -9.54 3.33
CA GLU A 152 13.86 -9.99 4.35
C GLU A 152 13.76 -11.53 4.40
N ASN A 153 13.86 -12.05 5.61
CA ASN A 153 13.84 -13.49 5.91
C ASN A 153 12.70 -13.86 6.89
N ASP A 154 12.13 -12.89 7.61
CA ASP A 154 10.93 -13.10 8.43
C ASP A 154 9.69 -12.92 7.56
N GLU A 155 9.08 -14.05 7.24
CA GLU A 155 7.97 -14.13 6.29
C GLU A 155 6.72 -13.36 6.77
N ARG A 156 6.61 -13.04 8.06
CA ARG A 156 5.57 -12.15 8.61
C ARG A 156 5.64 -10.72 8.06
N TYR A 157 6.79 -10.34 7.50
CA TYR A 157 7.03 -9.07 6.81
C TYR A 157 7.16 -9.23 5.28
N LEU A 158 6.94 -10.44 4.73
CA LEU A 158 6.88 -10.69 3.29
C LEU A 158 5.43 -10.81 2.80
N ILE A 159 5.20 -10.27 1.60
CA ILE A 159 3.95 -10.45 0.85
C ILE A 159 4.01 -11.80 0.15
N ASP A 160 2.93 -12.60 0.27
CA ASP A 160 2.85 -13.95 -0.30
C ASP A 160 3.07 -13.92 -1.83
N PRO A 161 4.11 -14.60 -2.37
CA PRO A 161 4.35 -14.62 -3.82
C PRO A 161 3.23 -15.27 -4.65
N SER A 162 2.32 -16.02 -4.01
CA SER A 162 1.12 -16.57 -4.67
C SER A 162 -0.06 -15.58 -4.72
N ASP A 163 -0.02 -14.49 -3.94
CA ASP A 163 -0.93 -13.34 -4.12
C ASP A 163 -0.43 -12.46 -5.27
N VAL A 164 -0.62 -12.96 -6.50
CA VAL A 164 -0.15 -12.35 -7.75
C VAL A 164 -0.55 -10.87 -7.87
N LEU A 165 -1.72 -10.49 -7.35
CA LEU A 165 -2.25 -9.13 -7.44
C LEU A 165 -1.60 -8.15 -6.45
N ASN A 166 -1.15 -8.64 -5.28
CA ASN A 166 -0.40 -7.85 -4.32
C ASN A 166 1.13 -7.90 -4.54
N PHE A 167 1.63 -8.99 -5.14
CA PHE A 167 3.06 -9.23 -5.34
C PHE A 167 3.61 -8.65 -6.65
N LEU A 168 3.01 -8.92 -7.82
CA LEU A 168 3.60 -8.47 -9.11
C LEU A 168 3.34 -6.99 -9.43
N VAL A 169 2.34 -6.37 -8.81
CA VAL A 169 2.05 -4.94 -9.00
C VAL A 169 2.98 -4.12 -8.10
N LEU A 170 4.21 -3.85 -8.57
CA LEU A 170 5.31 -3.30 -7.74
C LEU A 170 4.94 -2.03 -6.94
N GLN A 171 4.10 -1.14 -7.47
CA GLN A 171 3.62 0.03 -6.72
C GLN A 171 2.65 -0.33 -5.58
N ARG A 172 1.86 -1.41 -5.72
CA ARG A 172 1.03 -1.97 -4.66
C ARG A 172 1.91 -2.71 -3.64
N GLN A 173 2.89 -3.49 -4.12
CA GLN A 173 3.87 -4.18 -3.29
C GLN A 173 4.69 -3.21 -2.42
N ASN A 174 5.18 -2.10 -2.98
CA ASN A 174 5.84 -0.99 -2.27
C ASN A 174 4.97 -0.49 -1.11
N ASN A 175 3.73 -0.08 -1.41
CA ASN A 175 2.83 0.51 -0.41
C ASN A 175 2.49 -0.49 0.71
N LEU A 176 2.34 -1.77 0.37
CA LEU A 176 2.12 -2.84 1.34
C LEU A 176 3.37 -3.16 2.17
N ILE A 177 4.58 -3.11 1.61
CA ILE A 177 5.84 -3.26 2.35
C ILE A 177 5.98 -2.15 3.40
N ILE A 178 5.62 -0.91 3.07
CA ILE A 178 5.60 0.18 4.06
C ILE A 178 4.57 -0.12 5.18
N GLU A 179 3.36 -0.56 4.82
CA GLU A 179 2.30 -0.85 5.80
C GLU A 179 2.63 -2.01 6.75
N ILE A 180 3.16 -3.13 6.26
CA ILE A 180 3.45 -4.32 7.09
C ILE A 180 4.65 -4.11 8.04
N ASN A 181 5.45 -3.07 7.82
CA ASN A 181 6.54 -2.66 8.72
C ASN A 181 6.12 -1.61 9.76
N LEU A 182 4.83 -1.24 9.83
CA LEU A 182 4.27 -0.36 10.86
C LEU A 182 4.60 -0.86 12.28
N GLY A 183 5.29 -0.04 13.06
CA GLY A 183 5.63 -0.32 14.45
C GLY A 183 6.73 -1.37 14.65
N ARG A 184 7.35 -1.87 13.56
CA ARG A 184 8.50 -2.77 13.63
C ARG A 184 9.63 -2.13 14.44
N GLN A 185 10.25 -2.93 15.30
CA GLN A 185 11.51 -2.58 15.95
C GLN A 185 12.64 -3.08 15.05
N TRP A 186 13.68 -2.26 14.90
CA TRP A 186 14.81 -2.46 13.99
C TRP A 186 16.09 -2.71 14.76
#